data_AF-A0A353N198-F1
#
_entry.id   AF-A0A353N198-F1
#
_cell.length_a   1.000
_cell.length_b   1.000
_cell.length_c   1.000
_cell.angle_alpha   90.00
_cell.angle_beta   90.00
_cell.angle_gamma   90.00
#
_symmetry.space_group_name_H-M   'P 1'
#
loop_
_entity.id
_entity.type
_entity.pdbx_description
1 polymer ?
#
loop_
_entity_poly.entity_id
_entity_poly.type
_entity_poly.pdbx_seq_one_letter_code
_entity_poly.pdbx_strand_id
1 'polypeptide(L)'
;MREAVTRVPVIRVGSDGSEVRFDDEVTVEGSYLLVVNGNPMEKVVVSPFALREWTVGHLFCAGSISGAREIMSFDERDGRIEVEAAPSPGTEVEPPSAAWTVTPEMIHGGARWIA
;
A
#
# COMPACT_ATOMS: atom_id res chain seq x y z
N MET A 1 -20.22 2.14 -0.96
CA MET A 1 -18.77 1.95 -0.81
C MET A 1 -18.58 1.13 0.47
N ARG A 2 -17.83 0.03 0.45
CA ARG A 2 -17.45 -0.67 1.70
C ARG A 2 -16.14 -0.05 2.17
N GLU A 3 -16.15 0.64 3.30
CA GLU A 3 -14.93 1.21 3.91
C GLU A 3 -14.15 0.11 4.64
N ALA A 4 -12.81 0.16 4.57
CA ALA A 4 -11.94 -0.76 5.30
C ALA A 4 -11.70 -0.27 6.74
N VAL A 5 -12.79 -0.04 7.46
CA VAL A 5 -12.77 0.41 8.87
C VAL A 5 -13.60 -0.53 9.72
N THR A 6 -13.25 -0.64 11.00
CA THR A 6 -14.00 -1.38 12.00
C THR A 6 -14.10 -0.57 13.29
N ARG A 7 -15.09 -0.90 14.13
CA ARG A 7 -15.22 -0.28 15.45
C ARG A 7 -14.67 -1.21 16.52
N VAL A 8 -13.84 -0.67 17.38
CA VAL A 8 -13.23 -1.40 18.49
C VAL A 8 -13.47 -0.66 19.80
N PRO A 9 -13.75 -1.38 20.91
CA PRO A 9 -13.86 -0.76 22.21
C PRO A 9 -12.47 -0.32 22.68
N VAL A 10 -12.35 0.94 23.08
CA VAL A 10 -11.10 1.56 23.55
C VAL A 10 -11.29 2.07 24.97
N ILE A 11 -10.22 1.99 25.76
CA ILE A 11 -10.11 2.62 27.07
C ILE A 11 -9.05 3.69 26.98
N ARG A 12 -9.43 4.95 27.22
CA ARG A 12 -8.48 6.06 27.36
C ARG A 12 -8.23 6.31 28.84
N VAL A 13 -6.96 6.22 29.25
CA VAL A 13 -6.52 6.48 30.61
C VAL A 13 -5.91 7.88 30.68
N GLY A 14 -6.48 8.74 31.53
CA GLY A 14 -5.99 10.09 31.80
C GLY A 14 -4.79 10.08 32.74
N SER A 15 -4.01 11.16 32.73
CA SER A 15 -2.86 11.33 33.63
C SER A 15 -3.25 11.47 35.12
N ASP A 16 -4.51 11.77 35.40
CA ASP A 16 -5.13 11.81 36.73
C ASP A 16 -5.67 10.44 37.18
N GLY A 17 -5.49 9.40 36.37
CA GLY A 17 -6.02 8.06 36.62
C GLY A 17 -7.49 7.88 36.22
N SER A 18 -8.12 8.86 35.57
CA SER A 18 -9.47 8.69 35.03
C SER A 18 -9.49 7.70 33.86
N GLU A 19 -10.57 6.93 33.74
CA GLU A 19 -10.80 6.02 32.62
C GLU A 19 -12.07 6.41 31.87
N VAL A 20 -11.97 6.52 30.54
CA VAL A 20 -13.13 6.72 29.66
C VAL A 20 -13.16 5.58 28.64
N ARG A 21 -14.32 4.92 28.54
CA ARG A 21 -14.57 3.85 27.58
C ARG A 21 -15.45 4.37 26.44
N PHE A 22 -15.06 4.11 25.21
CA PHE A 22 -15.81 4.48 24.01
C PHE A 22 -15.42 3.55 22.85
N ASP A 23 -16.25 3.50 21.81
CA ASP A 23 -15.90 2.81 20.58
C ASP A 23 -15.15 3.78 19.66
N ASP A 24 -14.01 3.33 19.14
CA ASP A 24 -13.22 4.08 18.17
C ASP A 24 -13.25 3.40 16.81
N GLU A 25 -13.14 4.19 15.75
CA GLU A 25 -13.06 3.69 14.38
C GLU A 25 -11.60 3.52 13.99
N VAL A 26 -11.24 2.31 13.57
CA VAL A 26 -9.87 1.96 13.19
C VAL A 26 -9.83 1.34 11.80
N THR A 27 -8.75 1.63 11.06
CA THR A 27 -8.50 1.02 9.76
C THR A 27 -8.24 -0.47 9.91
N VAL A 28 -8.84 -1.26 9.01
CA VAL A 28 -8.54 -2.69 8.86
C VAL A 28 -7.39 -2.85 7.89
N GLU A 29 -6.38 -3.61 8.29
CA GLU A 29 -5.26 -4.02 7.46
C GLU A 29 -5.21 -5.54 7.34
N GLY A 30 -5.00 -6.03 6.13
CA GLY A 30 -4.78 -7.43 5.82
C GLY A 30 -3.35 -7.67 5.34
N SER A 31 -2.78 -8.82 5.70
CA SER A 31 -1.51 -9.28 5.15
C SER A 31 -1.76 -10.16 3.92
N TYR A 32 -1.21 -9.77 2.77
CA TYR A 32 -1.38 -10.48 1.51
C TYR A 32 -0.04 -10.95 0.94
N LEU A 33 -0.01 -12.13 0.33
CA LEU A 33 1.06 -12.55 -0.56
C LEU A 33 0.70 -12.16 -2.00
N LEU A 34 1.49 -11.29 -2.61
CA LEU A 34 1.36 -10.94 -4.02
C LEU A 34 2.06 -12.00 -4.89
N VAL A 35 1.32 -12.57 -5.83
CA VAL A 35 1.78 -13.59 -6.77
C VAL A 35 1.51 -13.10 -8.18
N VAL A 36 2.54 -13.01 -9.01
CA VAL A 36 2.44 -12.54 -10.40
C VAL A 36 2.93 -13.63 -11.34
N ASN A 37 2.09 -14.03 -12.30
CA ASN A 37 2.36 -15.09 -13.26
C ASN A 37 2.82 -16.39 -12.55
N GLY A 38 2.13 -16.75 -11.48
CA GLY A 38 2.46 -17.90 -10.61
C GLY A 38 3.68 -17.74 -9.69
N ASN A 39 4.43 -16.64 -9.77
CA ASN A 39 5.63 -16.42 -8.97
C ASN A 39 5.34 -15.53 -7.76
N PRO A 40 5.63 -15.97 -6.52
CA PRO A 40 5.53 -15.12 -5.35
C PRO A 40 6.52 -13.95 -5.45
N MET A 41 6.02 -12.72 -5.39
CA MET A 41 6.84 -11.51 -5.41
C MET A 41 7.17 -11.04 -4.00
N GLU A 42 6.15 -10.70 -3.21
CA GLU A 42 6.34 -10.14 -1.88
C GLU A 42 5.11 -10.27 -0.98
N LYS A 43 5.31 -10.01 0.32
CA LYS A 43 4.22 -9.88 1.30
C LYS A 43 3.95 -8.41 1.56
N VAL A 44 2.69 -8.01 1.51
CA VAL A 44 2.25 -6.63 1.72
C VAL A 44 1.21 -6.55 2.83
N VAL A 45 1.17 -5.40 3.51
CA VAL A 45 0.10 -5.05 4.45
C VAL A 45 -0.69 -3.92 3.82
N VAL A 46 -1.96 -4.19 3.53
CA VAL A 46 -2.85 -3.24 2.85
C VAL A 46 -4.26 -3.39 3.39
N SER A 47 -5.02 -2.30 3.33
CA SER A 47 -6.45 -2.39 3.59
C SER A 47 -7.12 -3.30 2.56
N PRO A 48 -8.07 -4.18 2.98
CA PRO A 48 -8.78 -5.11 2.11
C PRO A 48 -9.83 -4.40 1.23
N PHE A 49 -9.41 -3.36 0.52
CA PHE A 49 -10.26 -2.49 -0.29
C PHE A 49 -9.51 -2.06 -1.55
N ALA A 50 -10.21 -2.07 -2.69
CA ALA A 50 -9.66 -1.68 -3.99
C ALA A 50 -8.31 -2.37 -4.32
N LEU A 51 -8.19 -3.66 -3.94
CA LEU A 51 -6.94 -4.42 -4.08
C LEU A 51 -6.49 -4.55 -5.53
N ARG A 52 -7.45 -4.56 -6.48
CA ARG A 52 -7.14 -4.57 -7.91
C ARG A 52 -6.45 -3.29 -8.34
N GLU A 53 -6.98 -2.14 -7.94
CA GLU A 53 -6.41 -0.82 -8.21
C GLU A 53 -5.06 -0.65 -7.54
N TRP A 54 -4.95 -1.06 -6.28
CA TRP A 54 -3.68 -1.08 -5.55
C TRP A 54 -2.64 -1.92 -6.31
N THR A 55 -3.00 -3.12 -6.78
CA THR A 55 -2.07 -4.02 -7.47
C THR A 55 -1.61 -3.44 -8.80
N VAL A 56 -2.50 -2.83 -9.58
CA VAL A 56 -2.14 -2.12 -10.81
C VAL A 56 -1.12 -1.01 -10.52
N GLY A 57 -1.40 -0.16 -9.53
CA GLY A 57 -0.50 0.93 -9.17
C GLY A 57 0.86 0.43 -8.68
N HIS A 58 0.84 -0.59 -7.82
CA HIS A 58 2.04 -1.21 -7.28
C HIS A 58 2.92 -1.80 -8.38
N LEU A 59 2.36 -2.63 -9.27
CA LEU A 59 3.11 -3.24 -10.38
C LEU A 59 3.62 -2.20 -11.39
N PHE A 60 2.87 -1.13 -11.62
CA PHE A 60 3.32 -0.02 -12.46
C PHE A 60 4.52 0.70 -11.84
N CYS A 61 4.46 1.05 -10.55
CA CYS A 61 5.57 1.67 -9.84
C CYS A 61 6.80 0.77 -9.74
N ALA A 62 6.60 -0.56 -9.68
CA ALA A 62 7.67 -1.55 -9.70
C ALA A 62 8.26 -1.79 -11.11
N GLY A 63 7.72 -1.14 -12.16
CA GLY A 63 8.14 -1.35 -13.55
C GLY A 63 7.79 -2.73 -14.11
N SER A 64 6.93 -3.48 -13.43
CA SER A 64 6.49 -4.82 -13.86
C SER A 64 5.44 -4.75 -14.97
N ILE A 65 4.69 -3.64 -15.04
CA ILE A 65 3.75 -3.34 -16.12
C ILE A 65 3.90 -1.89 -16.58
N SER A 66 3.57 -1.62 -17.85
CA SER A 66 3.52 -0.26 -18.40
C SER A 66 2.15 0.41 -18.24
N GLY A 67 1.12 -0.38 -17.86
CA GLY A 67 -0.21 0.14 -17.59
C GLY A 67 -1.25 -0.95 -17.34
N ALA A 68 -2.45 -0.51 -16.92
CA ALA A 68 -3.52 -1.41 -16.46
C ALA A 68 -3.99 -2.46 -17.49
N ARG A 69 -3.78 -2.22 -18.80
CA ARG A 69 -4.18 -3.15 -19.87
C ARG A 69 -3.37 -4.43 -19.89
N GLU A 70 -2.19 -4.44 -19.26
CA GLU A 70 -1.34 -5.61 -19.18
C GLU A 70 -1.85 -6.60 -18.12
N ILE A 71 -2.74 -6.19 -17.20
CA ILE A 71 -3.38 -7.10 -16.25
C ILE A 71 -4.46 -7.93 -16.96
N MET A 72 -4.17 -9.20 -17.18
CA MET A 72 -5.07 -10.14 -17.86
C MET A 72 -6.09 -10.74 -16.90
N SER A 73 -5.67 -11.06 -15.67
CA SER A 73 -6.58 -11.51 -14.62
C SER A 73 -6.11 -11.07 -13.23
N PHE A 74 -7.06 -11.00 -12.31
CA PHE A 74 -6.87 -10.67 -10.91
C PHE A 74 -7.81 -11.55 -10.09
N ASP A 75 -7.29 -12.21 -9.07
CA ASP A 75 -8.06 -12.96 -8.08
C ASP A 75 -7.51 -12.67 -6.68
N GLU A 76 -8.40 -12.62 -5.69
CA GLU A 76 -8.04 -12.47 -4.28
C GLU A 76 -8.72 -13.56 -3.48
N ARG A 77 -7.91 -14.38 -2.81
CA ARG A 77 -8.39 -15.50 -2.00
C ARG A 77 -7.37 -15.87 -0.94
N ASP A 78 -7.85 -16.25 0.24
CA ASP A 78 -7.04 -16.83 1.31
C ASP A 78 -5.76 -16.02 1.66
N GLY A 79 -5.84 -14.68 1.63
CA GLY A 79 -4.70 -13.81 1.89
C GLY A 79 -3.67 -13.79 0.77
N ARG A 80 -4.07 -14.14 -0.46
CA ARG A 80 -3.24 -14.09 -1.66
C ARG A 80 -3.89 -13.17 -2.68
N ILE A 81 -3.07 -12.35 -3.32
CA ILE A 81 -3.44 -11.58 -4.50
C ILE A 81 -2.74 -12.26 -5.68
N GLU A 82 -3.52 -12.92 -6.54
CA GLU A 82 -3.02 -13.63 -7.73
C GLU A 82 -3.30 -12.80 -8.97
N VAL A 83 -2.24 -12.53 -9.75
CA VAL A 83 -2.31 -11.71 -10.94
C VAL A 83 -1.64 -12.41 -12.10
N GLU A 84 -2.33 -12.45 -13.23
CA GLU A 84 -1.70 -12.74 -14.52
C GLU A 84 -1.53 -11.43 -15.28
N ALA A 85 -0.29 -11.13 -15.63
CA ALA A 85 0.10 -9.94 -16.36
C ALA A 85 0.84 -10.34 -17.64
N ALA A 86 0.46 -9.72 -18.75
CA ALA A 86 1.18 -9.84 -20.00
C ALA A 86 2.63 -9.38 -19.79
N PRO A 87 3.62 -10.07 -20.37
CA PRO A 87 5.00 -9.64 -20.29
C PRO A 87 5.12 -8.24 -20.90
N SER A 88 5.50 -7.27 -20.07
CA SER A 88 5.82 -5.94 -20.57
C SER A 88 7.12 -6.04 -21.38
N PRO A 89 7.22 -5.43 -22.57
CA PRO A 89 8.51 -5.26 -23.24
C PRO A 89 9.37 -4.43 -22.30
N GLY A 90 10.30 -5.10 -21.61
CA GLY A 90 11.03 -4.55 -20.48
C GLY A 90 11.52 -3.14 -20.80
N THR A 91 10.98 -2.15 -20.10
CA THR A 91 11.69 -0.91 -19.98
C THR A 91 12.80 -1.24 -18.99
N GLU A 92 14.06 -1.24 -19.43
CA GLU A 92 15.19 -1.10 -18.51
C GLU A 92 14.95 0.19 -17.73
N VAL A 93 14.30 0.08 -16.58
CA VAL A 93 14.25 1.16 -15.62
C VAL A 93 15.62 1.12 -14.96
N GLU A 94 16.54 1.97 -15.42
CA GLU A 94 17.75 2.25 -14.65
C GLU A 94 17.31 2.55 -13.22
N PRO A 95 17.83 1.83 -12.20
CA PRO A 95 17.51 2.17 -10.84
C PRO A 95 17.87 3.65 -10.64
N PRO A 96 16.98 4.47 -10.04
CA PRO A 96 17.31 5.85 -9.77
C PRO A 96 18.62 5.86 -9.01
N SER A 97 19.62 6.61 -9.51
CA SER A 97 20.93 6.66 -8.87
C SER A 97 20.72 6.95 -7.39
N ALA A 98 21.28 6.11 -6.51
CA ALA A 98 21.12 6.20 -5.06
C ALA A 98 21.73 7.49 -4.44
N ALA A 99 22.13 8.45 -5.27
CA ALA A 99 22.66 9.74 -4.87
C ALA A 99 21.57 10.83 -4.85
N TRP A 100 20.46 10.61 -4.16
CA TRP A 100 19.69 11.74 -3.65
C TRP A 100 20.31 12.15 -2.32
N THR A 101 21.33 13.00 -2.38
CA THR A 101 21.85 13.68 -1.20
C THR A 101 20.80 14.70 -0.77
N VAL A 102 19.91 14.32 0.14
CA VAL A 102 18.98 15.27 0.76
C VAL A 102 19.81 16.22 1.62
N THR A 103 19.98 17.46 1.16
CA THR A 103 20.67 18.47 1.97
C THR A 103 19.72 18.99 3.06
N PRO A 104 20.24 19.38 4.24
CA PRO A 104 19.40 19.94 5.30
C PRO A 104 18.53 21.12 4.84
N GLU A 105 18.98 21.92 3.86
CA GLU A 105 18.20 23.04 3.33
C GLU A 105 16.91 22.61 2.62
N MET A 106 16.89 21.43 1.98
CA MET A 106 15.69 20.90 1.31
C MET A 106 14.56 20.56 2.29
N ILE A 107 14.90 20.16 3.52
CA ILE A 107 13.93 19.85 4.58
C ILE A 107 13.29 21.15 5.11
N HIS A 108 14.10 22.19 5.30
CA HIS A 108 13.62 23.50 5.77
C HIS A 108 12.71 24.19 4.75
N GLY A 109 12.92 23.96 3.44
CA GLY A 109 12.05 24.47 2.38
C GLY A 109 10.69 23.77 2.32
N GLY A 110 10.61 22.47 2.63
CA GLY A 110 9.38 21.67 2.59
C GLY A 110 8.31 22.11 3.59
N ALA A 111 8.72 22.57 4.77
CA ALA A 111 7.81 23.06 5.82
C ALA A 111 7.00 24.31 5.40
N ARG A 112 7.41 25.02 4.33
CA ARG A 112 6.67 26.15 3.75
C ARG A 112 5.51 25.74 2.84
N TRP A 113 5.48 24.50 2.37
CA TRP A 113 4.42 24.01 1.45
C TRP A 113 3.19 23.48 2.19
N ILE A 114 3.28 23.30 3.50
CA ILE A 114 2.23 22.72 4.36
C ILE A 114 1.63 23.79 5.31
N ALA A 115 1.97 25.07 5.10
CA ALA A 115 1.47 26.20 5.87
C ALA A 115 0.45 27.03 5.08
#